data_AF-V4I1Z5-F1
#
_entry.id   AF-V4I1Z5-F1
#
_cell.length_a   1.000
_cell.length_b   1.000
_cell.length_c   1.000
_cell.angle_alpha   90.00
_cell.angle_beta   90.00
_cell.angle_gamma   90.00
#
_symmetry.space_group_name_H-M   'P 1'
#
loop_
_entity.id
_entity.type
_entity.pdbx_description
1 polymer ?
#
loop_
_entity_poly.entity_id
_entity_poly.type
_entity_poly.pdbx_seq_one_letter_code
_entity_poly.pdbx_strand_id
1 'polypeptide(L)'
;MHFKNKMALELGNETIYLEHINSHTFDDGIIYLKKGNVLFIGENIRPQHLVNPGVLGMKSFKIWGEKVFANIDSDTAIVPAHGKAVINMQVLTEYRKNYVAWFNRFAQLYREGKSKEQMFADKTARKIAKKLNLDNNPKHFDYYDYYSTTLIDGDIDVPVALSVSQLEEYLGRYTANGKPDIIVELSDGQLLIKQLGSIISWIKPYQGDGFKVMKYRGGTVVFERDKQGQVVAIKTHPDERARNKEKYEGVFAKLP
;
A
#
# COMPACT_ATOMS: atom_id res chain seq x y z
N MET A 1 -6.19 10.85 14.21
CA MET A 1 -7.67 10.75 14.28
C MET A 1 -8.06 9.48 13.57
N HIS A 2 -8.73 8.54 14.24
CA HIS A 2 -9.21 7.29 13.62
C HIS A 2 -10.74 7.39 13.51
N PHE A 3 -11.28 7.32 12.29
CA PHE A 3 -12.72 7.31 12.04
C PHE A 3 -13.04 6.14 11.10
N LYS A 4 -14.14 5.43 11.36
CA LYS A 4 -14.35 4.10 10.77
C LYS A 4 -14.73 4.11 9.28
N ASN A 5 -15.42 5.15 8.81
CA ASN A 5 -15.94 5.17 7.44
C ASN A 5 -15.98 6.60 6.89
N LYS A 6 -16.89 7.42 7.40
CA LYS A 6 -17.10 8.79 6.92
C LYS A 6 -17.34 9.71 8.11
N MET A 7 -16.96 10.97 7.94
CA MET A 7 -17.23 12.04 8.88
C MET A 7 -17.58 13.29 8.08
N ALA A 8 -18.51 14.09 8.60
CA ALA A 8 -18.77 15.43 8.11
C ALA A 8 -18.55 16.41 9.26
N LEU A 9 -17.85 17.51 8.99
CA LEU A 9 -17.62 18.59 9.94
C LEU A 9 -18.15 19.88 9.33
N GLU A 10 -19.14 20.48 9.99
CA GLU A 10 -19.66 21.79 9.61
C GLU A 10 -18.73 22.88 10.19
N LEU A 11 -18.14 23.69 9.32
CA LEU A 11 -17.23 24.77 9.69
C LEU A 11 -17.62 26.06 8.98
N GLY A 12 -18.37 26.89 9.69
CA GLY A 12 -18.89 28.15 9.16
C GLY A 12 -19.86 27.89 8.00
N ASN A 13 -19.50 28.36 6.81
CA ASN A 13 -20.28 28.16 5.60
C ASN A 13 -19.85 26.94 4.78
N GLU A 14 -18.89 26.12 5.21
CA GLU A 14 -18.42 24.93 4.49
C GLU A 14 -18.72 23.65 5.27
N THR A 15 -18.91 22.56 4.52
CA THR A 15 -18.99 21.20 5.08
C THR A 15 -17.75 20.43 4.62
N ILE A 16 -16.91 20.04 5.59
CA ILE A 16 -15.74 19.19 5.34
C ILE A 16 -16.17 17.73 5.43
N TYR A 17 -16.12 17.02 4.30
CA TYR A 17 -16.37 15.59 4.26
C TYR A 17 -15.04 14.84 4.30
N LEU A 18 -14.94 13.86 5.19
CA LEU A 18 -13.80 12.96 5.28
C LEU A 18 -14.27 11.53 5.00
N GLU A 19 -13.55 10.83 4.14
CA GLU A 19 -13.79 9.42 3.83
C GLU A 19 -12.53 8.61 4.12
N HIS A 20 -12.64 7.63 5.02
CA HIS A 20 -11.55 6.71 5.39
C HIS A 20 -11.27 5.77 4.24
N ILE A 21 -9.98 5.46 4.05
CA ILE A 21 -9.54 4.66 2.93
C ILE A 21 -8.20 3.93 3.19
N ASN A 22 -8.10 2.70 2.69
CA ASN A 22 -6.83 1.99 2.54
C ASN A 22 -6.06 2.53 1.32
N SER A 23 -5.28 3.61 1.52
CA SER A 23 -4.58 4.30 0.43
C SER A 23 -3.06 4.31 0.61
N HIS A 24 -2.39 5.43 0.84
CA HIS A 24 -0.96 5.47 1.19
C HIS A 24 -0.63 4.79 2.53
N THR A 25 -1.54 4.90 3.51
CA THR A 25 -1.57 4.16 4.78
C THR A 25 -2.90 3.40 4.97
N PHE A 26 -3.02 2.60 6.03
CA PHE A 26 -4.26 1.89 6.38
C PHE A 26 -5.29 2.80 7.07
N ASP A 27 -4.88 4.01 7.45
CA ASP A 27 -5.70 4.96 8.22
C ASP A 27 -5.76 6.33 7.53
N ASP A 28 -5.67 6.35 6.20
CA ASP A 28 -5.79 7.59 5.45
C ASP A 28 -7.24 8.07 5.36
N GLY A 29 -7.39 9.37 5.19
CA GLY A 29 -8.65 10.02 4.86
C GLY A 29 -8.51 10.88 3.61
N ILE A 30 -9.50 10.79 2.73
CA ILE A 30 -9.68 11.75 1.63
C ILE A 30 -10.63 12.82 2.11
N ILE A 31 -10.29 14.09 1.86
CA ILE A 31 -11.05 15.23 2.36
C ILE A 31 -11.65 16.01 1.20
N TYR A 32 -12.96 16.27 1.25
CA TYR A 32 -13.69 17.04 0.26
C TYR A 32 -14.32 18.27 0.91
N LEU A 33 -14.07 19.43 0.31
CA LEU A 33 -14.78 20.68 0.61
C LEU A 33 -15.79 20.90 -0.52
N LYS A 34 -17.07 20.63 -0.25
CA LYS A 34 -18.07 20.57 -1.32
C LYS A 34 -18.39 21.94 -1.92
N LYS A 35 -18.48 23.00 -1.11
CA LYS A 35 -18.77 24.33 -1.66
C LYS A 35 -17.56 24.95 -2.34
N GLY A 36 -16.37 24.72 -1.80
CA GLY A 36 -15.11 25.14 -2.42
C GLY A 36 -14.72 24.34 -3.67
N ASN A 37 -15.36 23.20 -3.93
CA ASN A 37 -14.97 22.22 -4.95
C ASN A 37 -13.47 21.86 -4.86
N VAL A 38 -13.01 21.56 -3.64
CA VAL A 38 -11.61 21.19 -3.36
C VAL A 38 -11.53 19.77 -2.80
N LEU A 39 -10.60 18.99 -3.34
CA LEU A 39 -10.25 17.66 -2.86
C LEU A 39 -8.82 17.64 -2.32
N PHE A 40 -8.61 17.22 -1.08
CA PHE A 40 -7.29 16.88 -0.57
C PHE A 40 -7.07 15.37 -0.70
N ILE A 41 -6.09 14.97 -1.53
CA ILE A 41 -5.87 13.56 -1.91
C ILE A 41 -4.77 12.87 -1.07
N GLY A 42 -4.16 13.60 -0.13
CA GLY A 42 -3.12 13.06 0.75
C GLY A 42 -1.83 12.70 0.02
N GLU A 43 -1.13 11.66 0.49
CA GLU A 43 0.12 11.15 -0.10
C GLU A 43 -0.11 10.15 -1.25
N ASN A 44 -1.35 9.99 -1.73
CA ASN A 44 -1.66 9.12 -2.87
C ASN A 44 -1.01 9.60 -4.17
N ILE A 45 -0.65 10.87 -4.24
CA ILE A 45 0.13 11.49 -5.31
C ILE A 45 1.18 12.38 -4.67
N ARG A 46 2.39 12.34 -5.23
CA ARG A 46 3.46 13.28 -4.91
C ARG A 46 3.90 13.95 -6.21
N PRO A 47 3.44 15.17 -6.53
CA PRO A 47 3.80 15.87 -7.76
C PRO A 47 5.29 15.93 -8.06
N GLN A 48 6.13 15.91 -7.03
CA GLN A 48 7.57 16.11 -7.09
C GLN A 48 8.40 14.83 -6.98
N HIS A 49 7.80 13.68 -6.69
CA HIS A 49 8.50 12.39 -6.55
C HIS A 49 7.62 11.21 -6.98
N LEU A 50 8.24 10.08 -7.32
CA LEU A 50 7.50 8.81 -7.35
C LEU A 50 6.94 8.46 -5.96
N VAL A 51 5.87 7.67 -5.97
CA VAL A 51 5.21 7.19 -4.75
C VAL A 51 4.73 5.76 -4.94
N ASN A 52 4.67 5.00 -3.84
CA ASN A 52 4.07 3.68 -3.81
C ASN A 52 2.58 3.74 -4.17
N PRO A 53 2.03 2.69 -4.81
CA PRO A 53 0.63 2.67 -5.24
C PRO A 53 -0.37 2.65 -4.06
N GLY A 54 0.09 2.18 -2.90
CA GLY A 54 -0.59 2.25 -1.61
C GLY A 54 -0.19 1.11 -0.68
N VAL A 55 -0.86 0.98 0.46
CA VAL A 55 -0.60 -0.07 1.47
C VAL A 55 -0.91 -1.47 0.98
N LEU A 56 -1.83 -1.60 0.04
CA LEU A 56 -2.24 -2.84 -0.60
C LEU A 56 -1.76 -2.91 -2.05
N GLY A 57 -0.64 -2.26 -2.36
CA GLY A 57 -0.11 -2.26 -3.72
C GLY A 57 -1.03 -1.57 -4.72
N MET A 58 -1.12 -2.12 -5.94
CA MET A 58 -2.01 -1.64 -6.99
C MET A 58 -3.50 -1.77 -6.63
N LYS A 59 -3.85 -2.58 -5.62
CA LYS A 59 -5.23 -2.65 -5.10
C LYS A 59 -5.63 -1.34 -4.42
N SER A 60 -4.80 -0.81 -3.52
CA SER A 60 -5.02 0.52 -2.95
C SER A 60 -5.10 1.58 -4.04
N PHE A 61 -4.23 1.50 -5.06
CA PHE A 61 -4.26 2.43 -6.20
C PHE A 61 -5.58 2.46 -6.95
N LYS A 62 -6.22 1.31 -7.10
CA LYS A 62 -7.57 1.19 -7.65
C LYS A 62 -8.61 1.80 -6.71
N ILE A 63 -8.61 1.37 -5.44
CA ILE A 63 -9.62 1.76 -4.43
C ILE A 63 -9.69 3.29 -4.28
N TRP A 64 -8.55 3.96 -4.11
CA TRP A 64 -8.55 5.43 -3.99
C TRP A 64 -8.91 6.14 -5.27
N GLY A 65 -8.52 5.59 -6.43
CA GLY A 65 -8.92 6.14 -7.71
C GLY A 65 -10.42 6.16 -7.90
N GLU A 66 -11.08 5.03 -7.64
CA GLU A 66 -12.54 4.89 -7.77
C GLU A 66 -13.28 5.86 -6.85
N LYS A 67 -12.85 5.96 -5.58
CA LYS A 67 -13.45 6.89 -4.61
C LYS A 67 -13.24 8.35 -4.99
N VAL A 68 -12.05 8.72 -5.47
CA VAL A 68 -11.77 10.08 -5.93
C VAL A 68 -12.64 10.45 -7.13
N PHE A 69 -12.64 9.63 -8.19
CA PHE A 69 -13.40 9.94 -9.41
C PHE A 69 -14.91 9.95 -9.22
N ALA A 70 -15.44 9.25 -8.21
CA ALA A 70 -16.85 9.31 -7.86
C ALA A 70 -17.27 10.65 -7.23
N ASN A 71 -16.33 11.50 -6.82
CA ASN A 71 -16.59 12.70 -6.02
C ASN A 71 -15.94 13.98 -6.58
N ILE A 72 -15.43 13.95 -7.81
CA ILE A 72 -14.83 15.13 -8.48
C ILE A 72 -15.48 15.38 -9.84
N ASP A 73 -15.39 16.61 -10.31
CA ASP A 73 -15.72 17.03 -11.66
C ASP A 73 -14.52 17.69 -12.35
N SER A 74 -14.73 18.26 -13.54
CA SER A 74 -13.67 18.91 -14.32
C SER A 74 -13.06 20.12 -13.63
N ASP A 75 -13.82 20.76 -12.73
CA ASP A 75 -13.48 22.03 -12.10
C ASP A 75 -12.94 21.83 -10.68
N THR A 76 -12.99 20.61 -10.15
CA THR A 76 -12.44 20.30 -8.83
C THR A 76 -10.94 20.58 -8.76
N ALA A 77 -10.55 21.41 -7.79
CA ALA A 77 -9.16 21.63 -7.45
C ALA A 77 -8.66 20.50 -6.53
N ILE A 78 -7.63 19.78 -6.96
CA ILE A 78 -7.09 18.62 -6.26
C ILE A 78 -5.73 19.01 -5.66
N VAL A 79 -5.64 18.88 -4.33
CA VAL A 79 -4.50 19.30 -3.52
C VAL A 79 -3.79 18.07 -2.94
N PRO A 80 -2.59 17.74 -3.43
CA PRO A 80 -1.74 16.70 -2.83
C PRO A 80 -1.13 17.16 -1.50
N ALA A 81 -0.72 16.22 -0.65
CA ALA A 81 -0.09 16.55 0.64
C ALA A 81 1.32 17.16 0.52
N HIS A 82 1.96 16.99 -0.64
CA HIS A 82 3.29 17.54 -0.92
C HIS A 82 3.36 18.12 -2.33
N GLY A 83 4.45 18.84 -2.59
CA GLY A 83 4.68 19.46 -3.90
C GLY A 83 4.02 20.84 -4.00
N LYS A 84 4.06 21.42 -5.19
CA LYS A 84 3.55 22.77 -5.48
C LYS A 84 2.32 22.74 -6.40
N ALA A 85 2.11 21.66 -7.14
CA ALA A 85 0.98 21.53 -8.03
C ALA A 85 -0.36 21.36 -7.30
N VAL A 86 -1.29 22.27 -7.54
CA VAL A 86 -2.72 21.99 -7.48
C VAL A 86 -3.10 21.45 -8.86
N ILE A 87 -3.73 20.27 -8.89
CA ILE A 87 -4.06 19.57 -10.14
C ILE A 87 -5.57 19.53 -10.34
N ASN A 88 -6.01 19.14 -11.54
CA ASN A 88 -7.42 18.92 -11.87
C ASN A 88 -7.67 17.48 -12.30
N MET A 89 -8.92 17.15 -12.61
CA MET A 89 -9.34 15.81 -13.04
C MET A 89 -8.58 15.31 -14.27
N GLN A 90 -8.25 16.18 -15.22
CA GLN A 90 -7.51 15.81 -16.44
C GLN A 90 -6.08 15.37 -16.10
N VAL A 91 -5.37 16.18 -15.30
CA VAL A 91 -4.01 15.86 -14.86
C VAL A 91 -3.99 14.59 -14.01
N LEU A 92 -4.98 14.40 -13.11
CA LEU A 92 -5.13 13.18 -12.33
C LEU A 92 -5.34 11.95 -13.22
N THR A 93 -6.17 12.07 -14.26
CA THR A 93 -6.44 10.99 -15.22
C THR A 93 -5.18 10.59 -15.95
N GLU A 94 -4.41 11.55 -16.46
CA GLU A 94 -3.16 11.28 -17.18
C GLU A 94 -2.08 10.74 -16.23
N TYR A 95 -1.99 11.24 -14.99
CA TYR A 95 -1.10 10.68 -13.96
C TYR A 95 -1.39 9.19 -13.76
N ARG A 96 -2.67 8.84 -13.55
CA ARG A 96 -3.06 7.45 -13.29
C ARG A 96 -2.81 6.53 -14.47
N LYS A 97 -3.10 7.01 -15.68
CA LYS A 97 -2.77 6.30 -16.93
C LYS A 97 -1.28 6.02 -17.04
N ASN A 98 -0.43 7.01 -16.77
CA ASN A 98 1.03 6.85 -16.81
C ASN A 98 1.53 5.90 -15.72
N TYR A 99 0.95 5.93 -14.51
CA TYR A 99 1.31 5.00 -13.45
C TYR A 99 1.00 3.55 -13.83
N VAL A 100 -0.19 3.30 -14.37
CA VAL A 100 -0.57 1.96 -14.87
C VAL A 100 0.34 1.53 -16.03
N ALA A 101 0.69 2.43 -16.94
CA ALA A 101 1.64 2.13 -18.01
C ALA A 101 3.04 1.76 -17.48
N TRP A 102 3.50 2.43 -16.42
CA TRP A 102 4.77 2.14 -15.76
C TRP A 102 4.75 0.76 -15.10
N PHE A 103 3.69 0.45 -14.35
CA PHE A 103 3.44 -0.88 -13.78
C PHE A 103 3.44 -1.97 -14.85
N ASN A 104 2.66 -1.79 -15.92
CA ASN A 104 2.56 -2.77 -16.99
C ASN A 104 3.89 -2.99 -17.71
N ARG A 105 4.73 -1.95 -17.85
CA ARG A 105 6.06 -2.09 -18.43
C ARG A 105 6.96 -2.96 -17.56
N PHE A 106 6.95 -2.79 -16.24
CA PHE A 106 7.68 -3.67 -15.35
C PHE A 106 7.12 -5.10 -15.35
N ALA A 107 5.81 -5.27 -15.35
CA ALA A 107 5.20 -6.60 -15.43
C ALA A 107 5.59 -7.34 -16.71
N GLN A 108 5.68 -6.62 -17.84
CA GLN A 108 6.20 -7.16 -19.09
C GLN A 108 7.66 -7.60 -18.95
N LEU A 109 8.54 -6.72 -18.47
CA LEU A 109 9.98 -7.01 -18.36
C LEU A 109 10.25 -8.19 -17.41
N TYR A 110 9.50 -8.32 -16.33
CA TYR A 110 9.58 -9.47 -15.42
C TYR A 110 9.23 -10.78 -16.15
N ARG A 111 8.14 -10.80 -16.94
CA ARG A 111 7.77 -11.97 -17.77
C ARG A 111 8.81 -12.31 -18.83
N GLU A 112 9.55 -11.32 -19.31
CA GLU A 112 10.70 -11.50 -20.22
C GLU A 112 11.96 -12.02 -19.50
N GLY A 113 11.90 -12.30 -18.19
CA GLY A 113 13.02 -12.81 -17.40
C GLY A 113 14.10 -11.76 -17.11
N LYS A 114 13.78 -10.47 -17.21
CA LYS A 114 14.75 -9.40 -16.93
C LYS A 114 15.05 -9.33 -15.43
N SER A 115 16.32 -9.08 -15.10
CA SER A 115 16.71 -8.79 -13.72
C SER A 115 16.20 -7.41 -13.28
N LYS A 116 16.12 -7.16 -11.97
CA LYS A 116 15.70 -5.85 -11.43
C LYS A 116 16.58 -4.72 -11.98
N GLU A 117 17.88 -4.93 -12.09
CA GLU A 117 18.83 -3.94 -12.64
C GLU A 117 18.52 -3.61 -14.10
N GLN A 118 18.22 -4.63 -14.91
CA GLN A 118 17.81 -4.45 -16.31
C GLN A 118 16.46 -3.73 -16.41
N MET A 119 15.53 -4.06 -15.52
CA MET A 119 14.23 -3.39 -15.43
C MET A 119 14.39 -1.91 -15.06
N PHE A 120 15.24 -1.59 -14.09
CA PHE A 120 15.50 -0.20 -13.67
C PHE A 120 16.20 0.59 -14.77
N ALA A 121 17.04 -0.05 -15.58
CA ALA A 121 17.71 0.58 -16.72
C ALA A 121 16.81 0.77 -17.95
N ASP A 122 15.60 0.20 -17.96
CA ASP A 122 14.69 0.25 -19.13
C ASP A 122 14.33 1.69 -19.50
N LYS A 123 14.70 2.09 -20.73
CA LYS A 123 14.50 3.45 -21.23
C LYS A 123 13.01 3.81 -21.33
N THR A 124 12.16 2.83 -21.66
CA THR A 124 10.71 3.04 -21.79
C THR A 124 10.07 3.27 -20.42
N ALA A 125 10.38 2.45 -19.42
CA ALA A 125 9.91 2.62 -18.04
C ALA A 125 10.33 3.99 -17.49
N ARG A 126 11.60 4.38 -17.67
CA ARG A 126 12.09 5.71 -17.26
C ARG A 126 11.39 6.85 -17.99
N LYS A 127 11.10 6.71 -19.30
CA LYS A 127 10.35 7.71 -20.07
C LYS A 127 8.93 7.88 -19.56
N ILE A 128 8.25 6.79 -19.19
CA ILE A 128 6.91 6.85 -18.59
C ILE A 128 7.00 7.52 -17.21
N ALA A 129 7.94 7.09 -16.36
CA ALA A 129 8.10 7.65 -15.01
C ALA A 129 8.42 9.15 -15.01
N LYS A 130 9.09 9.68 -16.04
CA LYS A 130 9.30 11.14 -16.21
C LYS A 130 7.98 11.91 -16.27
N LYS A 131 6.91 11.33 -16.85
CA LYS A 131 5.60 11.98 -16.94
C LYS A 131 4.87 12.05 -15.59
N LEU A 132 5.35 11.32 -14.58
CA LEU A 132 4.83 11.38 -13.22
C LEU A 132 5.40 12.56 -12.41
N ASN A 133 6.36 13.31 -12.98
CA ASN A 133 6.98 14.49 -12.37
C ASN A 133 6.17 15.75 -12.70
N LEU A 134 5.08 15.96 -11.98
CA LEU A 134 4.17 17.08 -12.21
C LEU A 134 4.78 18.44 -11.81
N ASP A 135 5.73 18.45 -10.87
CA ASP A 135 6.42 19.66 -10.40
C ASP A 135 7.72 19.98 -11.16
N ASN A 136 8.10 19.18 -12.15
CA ASN A 136 9.42 19.26 -12.82
C ASN A 136 10.60 19.23 -11.83
N ASN A 137 10.47 18.50 -10.73
CA ASN A 137 11.50 18.40 -9.71
C ASN A 137 12.74 17.65 -10.27
N PRO A 138 13.95 18.23 -10.23
CA PRO A 138 15.17 17.54 -10.69
C PRO A 138 15.48 16.27 -9.89
N LYS A 139 14.99 16.18 -8.65
CA LYS A 139 15.17 15.04 -7.74
C LYS A 139 14.08 13.97 -7.84
N HIS A 140 13.25 14.01 -8.89
CA HIS A 140 12.15 13.04 -9.09
C HIS A 140 12.64 11.58 -9.11
N PHE A 141 13.86 11.36 -9.60
CA PHE A 141 14.45 10.03 -9.77
C PHE A 141 15.35 9.55 -8.61
N ASP A 142 15.58 10.35 -7.56
CA ASP A 142 16.50 9.99 -6.46
C ASP A 142 16.14 8.65 -5.79
N TYR A 143 14.85 8.28 -5.83
CA TYR A 143 14.30 7.06 -5.25
C TYR A 143 13.67 6.12 -6.28
N TYR A 144 14.02 6.25 -7.57
CA TYR A 144 13.41 5.47 -8.65
C TYR A 144 13.49 3.96 -8.42
N ASP A 145 14.69 3.46 -8.11
CA ASP A 145 14.93 2.03 -7.90
C ASP A 145 14.18 1.52 -6.66
N TYR A 146 14.08 2.35 -5.61
CA TYR A 146 13.31 2.03 -4.40
C TYR A 146 11.82 1.84 -4.73
N TYR A 147 11.18 2.81 -5.36
CA TYR A 147 9.77 2.73 -5.74
C TYR A 147 9.48 1.69 -6.83
N SER A 148 10.48 1.40 -7.68
CA SER A 148 10.37 0.31 -8.65
C SER A 148 10.43 -1.05 -7.95
N THR A 149 11.30 -1.21 -6.96
CA THR A 149 11.42 -2.44 -6.16
C THR A 149 10.13 -2.75 -5.41
N THR A 150 9.54 -1.75 -4.75
CA THR A 150 8.27 -1.93 -4.03
C THR A 150 7.12 -2.34 -4.95
N LEU A 151 7.09 -1.84 -6.19
CA LEU A 151 6.09 -2.22 -7.18
C LEU A 151 6.30 -3.65 -7.68
N ILE A 152 7.55 -4.02 -7.97
CA ILE A 152 7.90 -5.36 -8.45
C ILE A 152 7.58 -6.40 -7.37
N ASP A 153 8.10 -6.22 -6.16
CA ASP A 153 7.90 -7.17 -5.06
C ASP A 153 6.43 -7.17 -4.59
N GLY A 154 5.81 -5.99 -4.65
CA GLY A 154 4.43 -5.70 -4.24
C GLY A 154 3.38 -6.42 -5.06
N ASP A 155 3.46 -6.35 -6.38
CA ASP A 155 2.33 -6.69 -7.26
C ASP A 155 2.72 -7.51 -8.50
N ILE A 156 4.01 -7.64 -8.82
CA ILE A 156 4.48 -8.31 -10.05
C ILE A 156 5.08 -9.69 -9.74
N ASP A 157 6.04 -9.74 -8.81
CA ASP A 157 6.68 -10.97 -8.33
C ASP A 157 5.77 -11.63 -7.29
N VAL A 158 4.71 -12.30 -7.79
CA VAL A 158 3.72 -12.99 -6.96
C VAL A 158 3.78 -14.50 -7.24
N PRO A 159 4.65 -15.25 -6.55
CA PRO A 159 4.86 -16.66 -6.86
C PRO A 159 3.69 -17.56 -6.44
N VAL A 160 2.88 -17.12 -5.47
CA VAL A 160 1.76 -17.88 -4.93
C VAL A 160 0.54 -16.98 -4.80
N ALA A 161 -0.60 -17.45 -5.32
CA ALA A 161 -1.90 -16.82 -5.15
C ALA A 161 -2.82 -17.78 -4.38
N LEU A 162 -3.35 -17.32 -3.24
CA LEU A 162 -4.34 -18.04 -2.44
C LEU A 162 -5.71 -17.40 -2.64
N SER A 163 -6.76 -18.23 -2.67
CA SER A 163 -8.15 -17.77 -2.61
C SER A 163 -8.47 -17.15 -1.26
N VAL A 164 -9.54 -16.34 -1.19
CA VAL A 164 -9.99 -15.75 0.09
C VAL A 164 -10.26 -16.81 1.15
N SER A 165 -10.92 -17.91 0.79
CA SER A 165 -11.18 -19.03 1.71
C SER A 165 -9.89 -19.70 2.23
N GLN A 166 -8.83 -19.76 1.42
CA GLN A 166 -7.54 -20.26 1.89
C GLN A 166 -6.83 -19.25 2.80
N LEU A 167 -7.01 -17.95 2.56
CA LEU A 167 -6.46 -16.90 3.42
C LEU A 167 -7.14 -16.89 4.81
N GLU A 168 -8.42 -17.27 4.88
CA GLU A 168 -9.18 -17.31 6.13
C GLU A 168 -8.58 -18.24 7.19
N GLU A 169 -7.85 -19.29 6.78
CA GLU A 169 -7.16 -20.22 7.68
C GLU A 169 -6.12 -19.53 8.60
N TYR A 170 -5.55 -18.43 8.12
CA TYR A 170 -4.48 -17.68 8.79
C TYR A 170 -5.01 -16.55 9.67
N LEU A 171 -6.32 -16.30 9.68
CA LEU A 171 -6.91 -15.25 10.51
C LEU A 171 -6.85 -15.64 11.98
N GLY A 172 -6.61 -14.64 12.82
CA GLY A 172 -6.65 -14.85 14.27
C GLY A 172 -5.80 -13.87 15.04
N ARG A 173 -5.78 -14.10 16.36
CA ARG A 173 -4.96 -13.39 17.32
C ARG A 173 -3.88 -14.35 17.82
N TYR A 174 -2.64 -13.90 17.81
CA TYR A 174 -1.47 -14.71 18.15
C TYR A 174 -0.73 -14.04 19.30
N THR A 175 -0.44 -14.79 20.35
CA THR A 175 0.11 -14.28 21.61
C THR A 175 1.48 -14.87 21.93
N ALA A 176 2.32 -14.07 22.58
CA ALA A 176 3.60 -14.50 23.13
C ALA A 176 3.82 -13.82 24.48
N ASN A 177 4.41 -14.55 25.42
CA ASN A 177 4.61 -14.02 26.77
C ASN A 177 5.47 -12.73 26.75
N GLY A 178 4.97 -11.67 27.40
CA GLY A 178 5.65 -10.39 27.50
C GLY A 178 5.65 -9.54 26.22
N LYS A 179 4.90 -9.92 25.17
CA LYS A 179 4.78 -9.17 23.92
C LYS A 179 3.32 -8.82 23.60
N PRO A 180 3.05 -7.67 22.95
CA PRO A 180 1.72 -7.39 22.43
C PRO A 180 1.31 -8.43 21.39
N ASP A 181 0.02 -8.75 21.34
CA ASP A 181 -0.47 -9.74 20.39
C ASP A 181 -0.35 -9.28 18.95
N ILE A 182 -0.12 -10.26 18.07
CA ILE A 182 -0.22 -10.10 16.63
C ILE A 182 -1.67 -10.40 16.22
N ILE A 183 -2.26 -9.51 15.44
CA ILE A 183 -3.56 -9.70 14.81
C ILE A 183 -3.32 -9.92 13.33
N VAL A 184 -3.84 -11.03 12.82
CA VAL A 184 -3.92 -11.30 11.38
C VAL A 184 -5.37 -11.21 10.95
N GLU A 185 -5.65 -10.29 10.05
CA GLU A 185 -7.01 -10.00 9.57
C GLU A 185 -7.05 -9.89 8.05
N LEU A 186 -8.25 -10.02 7.48
CA LEU A 186 -8.49 -9.81 6.06
C LEU A 186 -8.95 -8.37 5.84
N SER A 187 -8.27 -7.64 4.95
CA SER A 187 -8.69 -6.32 4.49
C SER A 187 -8.63 -6.28 2.98
N ASP A 188 -9.73 -5.90 2.35
CA ASP A 188 -9.86 -5.89 0.90
C ASP A 188 -9.29 -7.18 0.27
N GLY A 189 -9.67 -8.35 0.78
CA GLY A 189 -9.22 -9.66 0.26
C GLY A 189 -7.71 -9.93 0.34
N GLN A 190 -6.97 -9.23 1.21
CA GLN A 190 -5.55 -9.43 1.46
C GLN A 190 -5.28 -9.55 2.95
N LEU A 191 -4.31 -10.37 3.34
CA LEU A 191 -3.96 -10.54 4.74
C LEU A 191 -3.14 -9.35 5.24
N LEU A 192 -3.57 -8.82 6.39
CA LEU A 192 -2.86 -7.83 7.17
C LEU A 192 -2.29 -8.46 8.42
N ILE A 193 -1.08 -8.04 8.78
CA ILE A 193 -0.48 -8.31 10.07
C ILE A 193 -0.35 -6.99 10.84
N LYS A 194 -0.82 -6.99 12.09
CA LYS A 194 -0.80 -5.83 12.97
C LYS A 194 -0.30 -6.22 14.35
N GLN A 195 0.54 -5.39 14.94
CA GLN A 195 0.95 -5.51 16.33
C GLN A 195 1.11 -4.11 16.93
N LEU A 196 0.45 -3.89 18.07
CA LEU A 196 0.45 -2.59 18.74
C LEU A 196 1.89 -2.11 19.03
N GLY A 197 2.19 -0.88 18.61
CA GLY A 197 3.49 -0.26 18.84
C GLY A 197 4.65 -0.90 18.07
N SER A 198 4.35 -1.69 17.04
CA SER A 198 5.36 -2.39 16.25
C SER A 198 5.08 -2.32 14.74
N ILE A 199 4.12 -3.08 14.22
CA ILE A 199 3.93 -3.25 12.77
C ILE A 199 2.45 -3.11 12.36
N ILE A 200 2.24 -2.56 11.18
CA ILE A 200 1.02 -2.72 10.39
C ILE A 200 1.42 -2.85 8.91
N SER A 201 1.15 -4.01 8.32
CA SER A 201 1.59 -4.32 6.96
C SER A 201 0.68 -5.37 6.35
N TRP A 202 0.50 -5.37 5.03
CA TRP A 202 0.01 -6.55 4.34
C TRP A 202 1.12 -7.60 4.22
N ILE A 203 0.71 -8.87 4.29
CA ILE A 203 1.57 -10.03 4.07
C ILE A 203 1.10 -10.80 2.84
N LYS A 204 2.07 -11.26 2.05
CA LYS A 204 1.79 -11.96 0.79
C LYS A 204 2.30 -13.40 0.82
N PRO A 205 1.51 -14.38 0.35
CA PRO A 205 1.97 -15.76 0.23
C PRO A 205 3.26 -15.83 -0.59
N TYR A 206 4.21 -16.63 -0.13
CA TYR A 206 5.50 -16.82 -0.79
C TYR A 206 5.80 -18.29 -1.06
N GLN A 207 5.65 -19.16 -0.06
CA GLN A 207 5.89 -20.60 -0.20
C GLN A 207 5.25 -21.37 0.96
N GLY A 208 4.34 -22.30 0.66
CA GLY A 208 3.62 -23.05 1.69
C GLY A 208 2.90 -22.10 2.65
N ASP A 209 3.12 -22.29 3.95
CA ASP A 209 2.63 -21.41 5.02
C ASP A 209 3.54 -20.18 5.28
N GLY A 210 4.49 -19.92 4.39
CA GLY A 210 5.40 -18.78 4.44
C GLY A 210 4.89 -17.57 3.66
N PHE A 211 4.97 -16.38 4.26
CA PHE A 211 4.55 -15.11 3.69
C PHE A 211 5.65 -14.05 3.81
N LYS A 212 5.70 -13.13 2.84
CA LYS A 212 6.56 -11.94 2.86
C LYS A 212 5.82 -10.75 3.48
N VAL A 213 6.52 -10.00 4.32
CA VAL A 213 6.05 -8.71 4.84
C VAL A 213 6.45 -7.60 3.88
N MET A 214 5.47 -6.87 3.37
CA MET A 214 5.68 -6.06 2.16
C MET A 214 6.01 -4.58 2.41
N LYS A 215 5.51 -3.99 3.50
CA LYS A 215 5.80 -2.59 3.89
C LYS A 215 6.75 -2.55 5.10
N TYR A 216 7.62 -1.54 5.12
CA TYR A 216 8.66 -1.26 6.13
C TYR A 216 9.69 -2.38 6.27
N ARG A 217 10.93 -2.18 5.77
CA ARG A 217 12.13 -3.01 6.05
C ARG A 217 11.71 -4.45 6.38
N GLY A 218 11.23 -5.17 5.36
CA GLY A 218 10.22 -6.23 5.47
C GLY A 218 10.54 -7.41 6.39
N GLY A 219 10.71 -8.59 5.81
CA GLY A 219 10.90 -9.84 6.54
C GLY A 219 9.94 -10.93 6.10
N THR A 220 9.86 -12.00 6.88
CA THR A 220 8.98 -13.13 6.61
C THR A 220 8.15 -13.48 7.83
N VAL A 221 7.00 -14.11 7.57
CA VAL A 221 6.24 -14.84 8.57
C VAL A 221 6.01 -16.25 8.08
N VAL A 222 5.99 -17.19 9.01
CA VAL A 222 5.69 -18.60 8.72
C VAL A 222 4.63 -19.03 9.71
N PHE A 223 3.50 -19.51 9.21
CA PHE A 223 2.47 -20.10 10.05
C PHE A 223 2.81 -21.57 10.31
N GLU A 224 2.60 -22.00 11.54
CA GLU A 224 2.83 -23.39 11.94
C GLU A 224 1.47 -24.09 12.09
N ARG A 225 1.40 -25.33 11.60
CA ARG A 225 0.20 -26.17 11.67
C ARG A 225 0.39 -27.32 12.64
N ASP A 226 -0.69 -27.74 13.28
CA ASP A 226 -0.72 -28.98 14.06
C ASP A 226 -0.82 -30.24 13.17
N LYS A 227 -0.93 -31.42 13.80
CA LYS A 227 -1.07 -32.70 13.09
C LYS A 227 -2.38 -32.83 12.32
N GLN A 228 -3.38 -32.03 12.67
CA GLN A 228 -4.69 -31.97 12.03
C GLN A 228 -4.73 -30.94 10.89
N GLY A 229 -3.62 -30.22 10.66
CA GLY A 229 -3.49 -29.21 9.62
C GLY A 229 -4.03 -27.83 10.03
N GLN A 230 -4.39 -27.62 11.29
CA GLN A 230 -4.88 -26.32 11.77
C GLN A 230 -3.71 -25.40 12.08
N VAL A 231 -3.82 -24.12 11.70
CA VAL A 231 -2.82 -23.10 12.05
C VAL A 231 -2.86 -22.87 13.57
N VAL A 232 -1.74 -23.12 14.24
CA VAL A 232 -1.61 -23.03 15.71
C VAL A 232 -0.60 -21.99 16.18
N ALA A 233 0.26 -21.49 15.30
CA ALA A 233 1.19 -20.41 15.64
C ALA A 233 1.62 -19.61 14.42
N ILE A 234 2.25 -18.46 14.67
CA ILE A 234 2.96 -17.65 13.70
C ILE A 234 4.38 -17.39 14.19
N LYS A 235 5.35 -17.64 13.33
CA LYS A 235 6.76 -17.32 13.54
C LYS A 235 7.16 -16.16 12.66
N THR A 236 7.73 -15.12 13.25
CA THR A 236 8.03 -13.85 12.59
C THR A 236 9.54 -13.60 12.54
N HIS A 237 10.03 -13.19 11.37
CA HIS A 237 11.43 -12.86 11.12
C HIS A 237 11.50 -11.48 10.43
N PRO A 238 11.43 -10.38 11.19
CA PRO A 238 11.59 -9.03 10.64
C PRO A 238 12.97 -8.82 10.01
N ASP A 239 13.07 -7.92 9.02
CA ASP A 239 14.37 -7.43 8.53
C ASP A 239 15.18 -6.86 9.70
N GLU A 240 16.51 -7.01 9.65
CA GLU A 240 17.37 -6.53 10.71
C GLU A 240 17.24 -5.04 11.00
N ARG A 241 16.86 -4.26 9.98
CA ARG A 241 16.70 -2.82 10.08
C ARG A 241 15.28 -2.44 10.51
N ALA A 242 14.32 -3.36 10.61
CA ALA A 242 12.96 -3.04 11.04
C ALA A 242 12.96 -2.34 12.41
N ARG A 243 12.12 -1.30 12.54
CA ARG A 243 11.97 -0.60 13.83
C ARG A 243 11.15 -1.47 14.77
N ASN A 244 11.51 -1.46 16.06
CA ASN A 244 10.83 -2.23 17.11
C ASN A 244 10.76 -3.74 16.82
N LYS A 245 11.72 -4.28 16.06
CA LYS A 245 11.72 -5.67 15.58
C LYS A 245 11.65 -6.67 16.72
N GLU A 246 12.27 -6.34 17.86
CA GLU A 246 12.30 -7.17 19.07
C GLU A 246 10.91 -7.45 19.65
N LYS A 247 9.95 -6.55 19.43
CA LYS A 247 8.55 -6.75 19.84
C LYS A 247 7.82 -7.72 18.93
N TYR A 248 8.17 -7.71 17.65
CA TYR A 248 7.50 -8.48 16.63
C TYR A 248 8.13 -9.83 16.38
N GLU A 249 9.44 -9.97 16.55
CA GLU A 249 10.23 -11.19 16.30
C GLU A 249 9.90 -12.31 17.29
N GLY A 250 9.83 -13.55 16.81
CA GLY A 250 9.65 -14.74 17.64
C GLY A 250 8.48 -15.61 17.20
N VAL A 251 8.00 -16.45 18.13
CA VAL A 251 6.88 -17.37 17.91
C VAL A 251 5.71 -16.93 18.77
N PHE A 252 4.53 -16.84 18.17
CA PHE A 252 3.29 -16.44 18.82
C PHE A 252 2.25 -17.54 18.60
N ALA A 253 1.72 -18.09 19.69
CA ALA A 253 0.69 -19.13 19.65
C ALA A 253 -0.67 -18.52 19.29
N LYS A 254 -1.42 -19.18 18.40
CA LYS A 254 -2.78 -18.77 18.05
C LYS A 254 -3.69 -18.95 19.25
N LEU A 255 -4.47 -17.92 19.56
CA LEU A 255 -5.52 -18.01 20.56
C LEU A 255 -6.70 -18.83 20.00
N PRO A 256 -7.42 -19.57 20.87
CA PRO A 256 -8.64 -20.30 20.48
C PRO A 256 -9.71 -19.40 19.86
#